data_AF-A0A1Q8B891-F1
#
_entry.id   AF-A0A1Q8B891-F1
#
_cell.length_a   1.000
_cell.length_b   1.000
_cell.length_c   1.000
_cell.angle_alpha   90.00
_cell.angle_beta   90.00
_cell.angle_gamma   90.00
#
_symmetry.space_group_name_H-M   'P 1'
#
loop_
_entity.id
_entity.type
_entity.pdbx_description
1 polymer ?
#
loop_
_entity_poly.entity_id
_entity_poly.type
_entity_poly.pdbx_seq_one_letter_code
_entity_poly.pdbx_strand_id
1 'polypeptide(L)'
;MTISTQPSTPVGSYAVTVTGASGRLTHLTQVTLVVNPSGAVGGTVLGVDKLALLAPYLAYALLISAVFVIPLVYQRRKHRS
;
A
#
# COMPACT_ATOMS: atom_id res chain seq x y z
N MET A 1 21.29 -29.11 -1.10
CA MET A 1 20.97 -27.88 -1.88
C MET A 1 19.99 -27.09 -1.03
N THR A 2 20.25 -25.80 -0.77
CA THR A 2 19.42 -24.98 0.11
C THR A 2 19.01 -23.72 -0.64
N ILE A 3 17.72 -23.42 -0.66
CA ILE A 3 17.15 -22.22 -1.28
C ILE A 3 16.79 -21.26 -0.15
N SER A 4 17.26 -20.01 -0.24
CA SER A 4 16.95 -18.97 0.74
C SER A 4 16.29 -17.78 0.03
N THR A 5 15.19 -17.30 0.60
CA THR A 5 14.47 -16.11 0.16
C THR A 5 14.72 -14.97 1.15
N GLN A 6 14.62 -13.72 0.69
CA GLN A 6 14.86 -12.53 1.51
C GLN A 6 13.63 -11.62 1.45
N PRO A 7 13.38 -10.72 2.42
CA PRO A 7 12.23 -9.82 2.36
C PRO A 7 12.21 -8.92 1.11
N SER A 8 13.36 -8.71 0.46
CA SER A 8 13.49 -7.99 -0.80
C SER A 8 13.26 -8.85 -2.05
N THR A 9 13.16 -10.18 -1.94
CA THR A 9 12.85 -11.01 -3.11
C THR A 9 11.41 -10.74 -3.55
N PRO A 10 11.19 -10.28 -4.79
CA PRO A 10 9.85 -9.97 -5.28
C PRO A 10 8.92 -11.18 -5.24
N VAL A 11 7.63 -10.90 -5.07
CA VAL A 11 6.57 -11.90 -5.14
C VAL A 11 6.48 -12.44 -6.58
N GLY A 12 6.45 -13.76 -6.74
CA GLY A 12 6.45 -14.37 -8.06
C GLY A 12 6.66 -15.88 -8.05
N SER A 13 6.52 -16.49 -9.22
CA SER A 13 6.83 -17.91 -9.44
C SER A 13 8.16 -18.04 -10.15
N TYR A 14 9.05 -18.86 -9.60
CA TYR A 14 10.40 -19.07 -10.09
C TYR A 14 10.56 -20.54 -10.46
N ALA A 15 10.84 -20.81 -11.74
CA ALA A 15 11.14 -22.16 -12.20
C ALA A 15 12.59 -22.50 -11.84
N VAL A 16 12.77 -23.60 -11.10
CA VAL A 16 14.07 -24.14 -10.70
C VAL A 16 14.30 -25.43 -11.47
N THR A 17 15.28 -25.44 -12.37
CA THR A 17 15.68 -26.63 -13.13
C THR A 17 16.82 -27.32 -12.41
N VAL A 18 16.61 -28.59 -12.05
CA VAL A 18 17.62 -29.44 -11.43
C VAL A 18 18.05 -30.51 -12.45
N THR A 19 19.35 -30.56 -12.73
CA THR A 19 19.95 -31.53 -13.65
C THR A 19 20.72 -32.57 -12.85
N GLY A 20 20.29 -33.82 -12.89
CA GLY A 20 21.04 -34.98 -12.39
C GLY A 20 21.76 -35.69 -13.53
N ALA A 21 23.02 -36.04 -13.36
CA ALA A 21 23.77 -36.85 -14.32
C ALA A 21 24.26 -38.15 -13.64
N SER A 22 24.04 -39.30 -14.28
CA SER A 22 24.61 -40.58 -13.88
C SER A 22 25.20 -41.28 -15.11
N GLY A 23 26.53 -41.31 -15.21
CA GLY A 23 27.23 -41.84 -16.38
C GLY A 23 26.90 -41.06 -17.66
N ARG A 24 26.11 -41.66 -18.56
CA ARG A 24 25.61 -41.03 -19.81
C ARG A 24 24.16 -40.56 -19.74
N LEU A 25 23.47 -40.78 -18.61
CA LEU A 25 22.07 -40.41 -18.44
C LEU A 25 21.97 -39.04 -17.78
N THR A 26 21.32 -38.10 -18.46
CA THR A 26 20.96 -36.80 -17.90
C THR A 26 19.47 -36.79 -17.63
N HIS A 27 19.09 -36.49 -16.39
CA HIS A 27 17.71 -36.30 -15.99
C HIS A 27 17.48 -34.85 -15.57
N LEU A 28 16.42 -34.25 -16.09
CA LEU A 28 15.99 -32.88 -15.78
C LEU A 28 14.72 -32.98 -14.95
N THR A 29 14.67 -32.29 -13.82
CA THR A 29 13.44 -32.08 -13.05
C THR A 29 13.22 -30.61 -12.81
N GLN A 30 11.98 -30.15 -13.00
CA GLN A 30 11.61 -28.75 -12.78
C GLN A 30 10.76 -28.65 -11.51
N VAL A 31 11.16 -27.75 -10.62
CA VAL A 31 10.44 -27.43 -9.39
C VAL A 31 10.01 -25.97 -9.48
N THR A 32 8.77 -25.68 -9.09
CA THR A 32 8.27 -24.30 -9.05
C THR A 32 8.39 -23.77 -7.63
N LEU A 33 9.20 -22.74 -7.43
CA LEU A 33 9.27 -21.98 -6.18
C LEU A 33 8.30 -20.81 -6.26
N VAL A 34 7.26 -20.83 -5.43
CA VAL A 34 6.32 -19.72 -5.29
C VAL A 34 6.76 -18.86 -4.12
N VAL A 35 7.10 -17.59 -4.41
CA VAL A 35 7.36 -16.57 -3.39
C VAL A 35 6.05 -15.83 -3.15
N ASN A 36 5.43 -16.10 -2.02
CA ASN A 36 4.23 -15.39 -1.57
C ASN A 36 4.59 -14.02 -0.99
N PRO A 37 3.67 -13.04 -1.02
CA PRO A 37 3.85 -11.80 -0.28
C PRO A 37 4.08 -12.12 1.21
N SER A 38 4.92 -11.34 1.87
CA SER A 38 4.95 -11.32 3.33
C SER A 38 3.54 -10.97 3.80
N GLY A 39 2.87 -11.92 4.47
CA GLY A 39 1.56 -11.67 5.06
C GLY A 39 1.62 -10.41 5.92
N ALA A 40 0.52 -9.65 5.94
CA ALA A 40 0.42 -8.43 6.73
C ALA A 40 0.95 -8.69 8.14
N VAL A 41 1.89 -7.85 8.58
CA VAL A 41 2.54 -7.98 9.89
C VAL A 41 1.50 -7.66 10.97
N GLY A 42 0.67 -8.63 11.35
CA GLY A 42 -0.27 -8.54 12.46
C GLY A 42 -1.26 -7.36 12.46
N GLY A 43 -1.48 -6.69 11.33
CA GLY A 43 -2.45 -5.60 11.20
C GLY A 43 -3.75 -6.13 10.60
N THR A 44 -4.89 -5.83 11.24
CA THR A 44 -6.18 -5.98 10.56
C THR A 44 -6.20 -5.01 9.39
N VAL A 45 -6.53 -5.49 8.19
CA VAL A 45 -6.89 -4.60 7.08
C VAL A 45 -8.27 -4.05 7.42
N LEU A 46 -8.32 -3.01 8.26
CA LEU A 46 -9.52 -2.20 8.40
C LEU A 46 -9.69 -1.51 7.05
N GLY A 47 -10.84 -1.76 6.41
CA GLY A 47 -11.20 -1.04 5.20
C GLY A 47 -10.99 0.45 5.45
N VAL A 48 -10.15 1.09 4.64
CA VAL A 48 -9.81 2.50 4.83
C VAL A 48 -11.09 3.31 4.63
N ASP A 49 -11.72 3.71 5.73
CA ASP A 49 -12.87 4.62 5.68
C ASP A 49 -12.37 6.01 5.33
N LYS A 50 -12.27 6.26 4.02
CA LYS A 50 -11.77 7.51 3.45
C LYS A 50 -12.60 8.71 3.94
N LEU A 51 -13.87 8.49 4.29
CA LEU A 51 -14.74 9.55 4.80
C LEU A 51 -14.33 9.94 6.23
N ALA A 52 -14.08 8.95 7.09
CA ALA A 52 -13.57 9.19 8.44
C ALA A 52 -12.16 9.83 8.43
N LEU A 53 -11.33 9.48 7.45
CA LEU A 53 -10.00 10.06 7.29
C LEU A 53 -10.03 11.53 6.84
N LEU A 54 -11.05 11.93 6.06
CA LEU A 54 -11.22 13.31 5.57
C LEU A 54 -12.06 14.21 6.49
N ALA A 55 -12.88 13.62 7.38
CA ALA A 55 -13.70 14.35 8.35
C ALA A 55 -12.95 15.47 9.12
N PRO A 56 -11.74 15.25 9.69
CA PRO A 56 -11.02 16.33 10.37
C PRO A 56 -10.63 17.46 9.42
N TYR A 57 -10.21 17.15 8.20
CA TYR A 57 -9.83 18.17 7.20
C TYR A 57 -11.03 18.99 6.74
N LEU A 58 -12.20 18.37 6.56
CA LEU A 58 -13.42 19.08 6.21
C LEU A 58 -13.86 20.04 7.33
N ALA A 59 -13.74 19.61 8.59
CA ALA A 59 -13.99 20.47 9.74
C ALA A 59 -13.04 21.69 9.77
N TYR A 60 -11.73 21.47 9.57
CA TYR A 60 -10.77 22.57 9.46
C TYR A 60 -11.06 23.49 8.26
N ALA A 61 -11.42 22.95 7.09
CA ALA A 61 -11.76 23.75 5.91
C ALA A 61 -12.96 24.68 6.18
N LEU A 62 -13.98 24.19 6.88
CA LEU A 62 -15.14 25.01 7.29
C LEU A 62 -14.74 26.09 8.30
N LEU A 63 -13.92 25.77 9.31
CA LEU A 63 -13.43 26.75 10.28
C LEU A 63 -12.60 27.85 9.61
N ILE A 64 -11.66 27.47 8.74
CA ILE A 64 -10.85 28.42 7.98
C ILE A 64 -11.75 29.31 7.12
N SER A 65 -12.71 28.72 6.39
CA SER A 65 -13.66 29.48 5.58
C SER A 65 -14.47 30.48 6.41
N ALA A 66 -14.93 30.10 7.61
CA ALA A 66 -15.67 30.98 8.50
C ALA A 66 -14.83 32.17 8.96
N VAL A 67 -13.55 31.93 9.31
CA VAL A 67 -12.61 33.00 9.70
C VAL A 67 -12.39 34.01 8.59
N PHE A 68 -12.46 33.61 7.31
CA PHE A 68 -12.36 34.56 6.18
C PHE A 68 -13.70 35.20 5.81
N VAL A 69 -14.79 34.42 5.82
CA VAL A 69 -16.12 34.87 5.39
C VAL A 69 -16.74 35.83 6.40
N ILE A 70 -16.61 35.57 7.71
CA ILE A 70 -17.18 36.42 8.77
C ILE A 70 -16.67 37.87 8.69
N PRO A 71 -15.35 38.15 8.66
CA PRO A 71 -14.85 39.51 8.53
C PRO A 71 -15.12 40.10 7.14
N LEU A 72 -15.10 39.29 6.07
CA LEU A 72 -15.45 39.76 4.73
C LEU A 72 -16.91 40.23 4.66
N VAL A 73 -17.83 39.49 5.27
CA VAL A 73 -19.25 39.86 5.37
C VAL A 73 -19.43 41.07 6.27
N TYR A 74 -18.72 41.15 7.39
CA TYR A 74 -18.74 42.29 8.29
C TYR A 74 -18.28 43.58 7.59
N GLN A 75 -17.15 43.53 6.88
CA GLN A 75 -16.63 44.67 6.12
C GLN A 75 -17.56 45.06 4.97
N ARG A 76 -18.09 44.11 4.22
CA ARG A 76 -19.07 44.38 3.14
C ARG A 76 -20.35 45.03 3.66
N ARG A 77 -20.80 44.65 4.85
CA ARG A 77 -21.97 45.28 5.51
C ARG A 77 -21.64 46.70 5.98
N LYS A 78 -20.45 46.92 6.56
CA LYS A 78 -20.01 48.24 7.02
C LYS A 78 -19.81 49.24 5.87
N HIS A 79 -19.31 48.80 4.71
CA HIS A 79 -19.17 49.67 3.53
C HIS A 79 -20.49 49.97 2.81
N ARG A 80 -21.58 49.27 3.14
CA ARG A 80 -22.91 49.47 2.55
C ARG A 80 -23.87 50.27 3.45
N SER A 81 -23.43 50.71 4.62
CA SER A 81 -24.16 51.63 5.52
C SER A 81 -23.45 52.97 5.55
#